data_AF-A0A6B0D0G2-F1
#
_entry.id   AF-A0A6B0D0G2-F1
#
_cell.length_a   1.000
_cell.length_b   1.000
_cell.length_c   1.000
_cell.angle_alpha   90.00
_cell.angle_beta   90.00
_cell.angle_gamma   90.00
#
_symmetry.space_group_name_H-M   'P 1'
#
loop_
_entity.id
_entity.type
_entity.pdbx_description
1 polymer ?
#
loop_
_entity_poly.entity_id
_entity_poly.type
_entity_poly.pdbx_seq_one_letter_code
_entity_poly.pdbx_strand_id
1 'polypeptide(L)'
;MRVTELLTKDTIAMDLMANDKNGVIDELVNQLDKAGKLSDVASFKKAIHNRESQSTTGIGEGIAIPHAKVAAVKSPAIAFGKSKEGVDYQSLDMQPAHLFFMIAAPEGG
;
A
#
# COMPACT_ATOMS: atom_id res chain seq x y z
N MET A 1 -10.56 15.11 -4.43
CA MET A 1 -10.58 13.84 -5.20
C MET A 1 -11.49 12.88 -4.49
N ARG A 2 -12.28 12.10 -5.22
CA ARG A 2 -13.12 11.04 -4.66
C ARG A 2 -12.35 9.72 -4.66
N VAL A 3 -12.63 8.82 -3.71
CA VAL A 3 -11.98 7.49 -3.67
C VAL A 3 -12.18 6.72 -4.99
N THR A 4 -13.34 6.89 -5.62
CA THR A 4 -13.68 6.31 -6.91
C THR A 4 -12.82 6.80 -8.08
N GLU A 5 -12.08 7.89 -7.91
CA GLU A 5 -11.13 8.41 -8.90
C GLU A 5 -9.71 7.86 -8.68
N LEU A 6 -9.40 7.40 -7.46
CA LEU A 6 -8.07 6.97 -7.03
C LEU A 6 -7.89 5.45 -7.03
N LEU A 7 -8.97 4.71 -6.76
CA LEU A 7 -9.02 3.26 -6.78
C LEU A 7 -9.66 2.79 -8.08
N THR A 8 -8.86 2.23 -8.98
CA THR A 8 -9.32 1.70 -10.26
C THR A 8 -9.18 0.19 -10.30
N LYS A 9 -9.76 -0.46 -11.31
CA LYS A 9 -9.59 -1.91 -11.50
C LYS A 9 -8.11 -2.30 -11.61
N ASP A 10 -7.31 -1.43 -12.24
CA ASP A 10 -5.88 -1.68 -12.46
C ASP A 10 -5.06 -1.52 -11.18
N THR A 11 -5.60 -0.95 -10.11
CA THR A 11 -4.91 -0.81 -8.82
C THR A 11 -5.43 -1.80 -7.76
N ILE A 12 -6.20 -2.80 -8.16
CA ILE A 12 -6.76 -3.83 -7.28
C ILE A 12 -6.00 -5.17 -7.44
N ALA A 13 -5.50 -5.71 -6.33
CA ALA A 13 -4.94 -7.05 -6.20
C ALA A 13 -5.82 -7.89 -5.25
N MET A 14 -6.66 -8.77 -5.82
CA MET A 14 -7.65 -9.54 -5.04
C MET A 14 -7.06 -10.73 -4.27
N ASP A 15 -5.90 -11.22 -4.70
CA ASP A 15 -5.26 -12.42 -4.16
C ASP A 15 -3.78 -12.12 -3.86
N LEU A 16 -3.53 -11.42 -2.74
CA LEU A 16 -2.17 -11.24 -2.26
C LEU A 16 -1.59 -12.58 -1.82
N MET A 17 -0.36 -12.85 -2.23
CA MET A 17 0.33 -14.14 -1.96
C MET A 17 1.33 -14.03 -0.81
N ALA A 18 1.78 -12.82 -0.50
CA ALA A 18 2.70 -12.55 0.58
C ALA A 18 2.13 -12.94 1.95
N ASN A 19 3.01 -13.50 2.78
CA ASN A 19 2.72 -13.91 4.15
C ASN A 19 3.45 -13.05 5.19
N ASP A 20 4.16 -12.02 4.75
CA ASP A 20 4.82 -11.05 5.61
C ASP A 20 4.59 -9.60 5.14
N LYS A 21 4.86 -8.66 6.04
CA LYS A 21 4.69 -7.23 5.83
C LYS A 21 5.43 -6.68 4.60
N ASN A 22 6.67 -7.13 4.37
CA ASN A 22 7.48 -6.61 3.28
C ASN A 22 7.00 -7.13 1.93
N GLY A 23 6.61 -8.39 1.84
CA GLY A 23 6.01 -8.98 0.65
C GLY A 23 4.70 -8.29 0.27
N VAL A 24 3.85 -7.95 1.25
CA VAL A 24 2.62 -7.19 0.99
C VAL A 24 2.94 -5.80 0.42
N ILE A 25 3.93 -5.10 1.00
CA ILE A 25 4.37 -3.80 0.48
C ILE A 25 4.85 -3.95 -0.97
N ASP A 26 5.61 -5.00 -1.27
CA ASP A 26 6.15 -5.26 -2.61
C ASP A 26 5.06 -5.53 -3.64
N GLU A 27 4.07 -6.36 -3.30
CA GLU A 27 2.95 -6.64 -4.18
C GLU A 27 2.12 -5.38 -4.48
N LEU A 28 1.85 -4.55 -3.47
CA LEU A 28 1.06 -3.32 -3.62
C LEU A 28 1.83 -2.24 -4.41
N VAL A 29 3.13 -2.09 -4.16
CA VAL A 29 3.99 -1.19 -4.93
C VAL A 29 4.05 -1.63 -6.39
N ASN A 30 4.23 -2.92 -6.65
CA ASN A 30 4.22 -3.47 -8.00
C ASN A 30 2.87 -3.28 -8.70
N GLN A 31 1.76 -3.35 -7.96
CA GLN A 31 0.43 -3.09 -8.51
C GLN A 31 0.30 -1.63 -8.98
N LEU A 32 0.79 -0.67 -8.19
CA LEU A 32 0.81 0.75 -8.58
C LEU A 32 1.74 1.02 -9.76
N ASP A 33 2.87 0.34 -9.83
CA ASP A 33 3.80 0.46 -10.96
C ASP A 33 3.19 -0.07 -12.26
N LYS A 34 2.60 -1.27 -12.23
CA LYS A 34 1.87 -1.86 -13.37
C LYS A 34 0.74 -0.96 -13.85
N ALA A 35 0.06 -0.27 -12.95
CA ALA A 35 -0.98 0.72 -13.26
C ALA A 35 -0.42 2.08 -13.75
N GLY A 36 0.90 2.20 -13.91
CA GLY A 36 1.57 3.41 -14.41
C GLY A 36 1.56 4.58 -13.44
N LYS A 37 1.32 4.36 -12.15
CA LYS A 37 1.16 5.43 -11.15
C LYS A 37 2.48 5.94 -10.59
N LEU A 38 3.56 5.17 -10.75
CA LEU A 38 4.88 5.49 -10.22
C LEU A 38 5.85 5.89 -11.33
N SER A 39 6.73 6.85 -11.05
CA SER A 39 7.89 7.20 -11.87
C SER A 39 9.17 6.54 -11.36
N ASP A 40 9.25 6.22 -10.07
CA ASP A 40 10.38 5.54 -9.44
C ASP A 40 9.88 4.57 -8.35
N VAL A 41 9.84 3.28 -8.69
CA VAL A 41 9.36 2.21 -7.82
C VAL A 41 10.22 2.08 -6.56
N ALA A 42 11.55 2.18 -6.70
CA ALA A 42 12.48 1.98 -5.60
C ALA A 42 12.37 3.12 -4.57
N SER A 43 12.24 4.36 -5.06
CA SER A 43 12.04 5.54 -4.20
C SER A 43 10.70 5.47 -3.46
N PHE A 44 9.61 5.09 -4.15
CA PHE A 44 8.30 4.93 -3.50
C PHE A 44 8.31 3.82 -2.45
N LYS A 45 8.84 2.63 -2.78
CA LYS A 45 9.00 1.52 -1.83
C LYS A 45 9.81 1.93 -0.59
N LYS A 46 10.94 2.62 -0.79
CA LYS A 46 11.75 3.15 0.31
C LYS A 46 10.97 4.13 1.19
N ALA A 47 10.16 5.01 0.59
CA ALA A 47 9.32 5.94 1.33
C ALA A 47 8.26 5.22 2.18
N ILE A 48 7.64 4.16 1.66
CA ILE A 48 6.71 3.31 2.43
C ILE A 48 7.44 2.65 3.62
N HIS A 49 8.60 2.03 3.41
CA HIS A 49 9.34 1.42 4.53
C HIS A 49 9.77 2.45 5.58
N ASN A 50 10.22 3.63 5.16
CA ASN A 50 10.54 4.72 6.09
C ASN A 50 9.33 5.16 6.90
N ARG A 51 8.13 5.15 6.30
CA ARG A 51 6.89 5.45 7.02
C ARG A 51 6.54 4.35 8.02
N GLU A 52 6.65 3.09 7.62
CA GLU A 52 6.37 1.94 8.48
C GLU A 52 7.35 1.80 9.65
N SER A 53 8.61 2.22 9.48
CA SER A 53 9.61 2.15 10.54
C SER A 53 9.37 3.15 11.68
N GLN A 54 8.56 4.19 11.45
CA GLN A 54 8.20 5.15 12.51
C GLN A 54 7.11 4.59 13.41
N SER A 55 6.11 3.95 12.80
CA SER A 55 5.03 3.23 13.47
C SER A 55 4.27 2.45 12.41
N THR A 56 3.78 1.27 12.80
CA THR A 56 2.93 0.44 11.94
C THR A 56 1.77 1.24 11.37
N THR A 57 1.41 0.97 10.12
CA THR A 57 0.14 1.45 9.55
C THR A 57 -0.96 0.38 9.56
N GLY A 58 -0.72 -0.76 10.20
CA GLY A 58 -1.77 -1.71 10.58
C GLY A 58 -2.62 -1.12 11.70
N ILE A 59 -3.79 -0.59 11.34
CA ILE A 59 -4.66 0.17 12.28
C ILE A 59 -5.53 -0.74 13.15
N GLY A 60 -5.57 -2.03 12.85
CA GLY A 60 -6.40 -3.03 13.50
C GLY A 60 -7.64 -3.38 12.71
N GLU A 61 -8.47 -4.26 13.27
CA GLU A 61 -9.72 -4.76 12.65
C GLU A 61 -9.46 -5.38 11.25
N GLY A 62 -8.29 -6.00 11.08
CA GLY A 62 -7.89 -6.60 9.81
C GLY A 62 -7.47 -5.62 8.71
N ILE A 63 -7.18 -4.35 9.03
CA ILE A 63 -6.87 -3.32 8.03
C ILE A 63 -5.45 -2.74 8.24
N ALA A 64 -4.74 -2.55 7.12
CA ALA A 64 -3.52 -1.73 7.06
C ALA A 64 -3.61 -0.69 5.93
N ILE A 65 -3.02 0.49 6.18
CA ILE A 65 -3.08 1.63 5.24
C ILE A 65 -1.66 2.18 4.99
N PRO A 66 -0.79 1.45 4.26
CA PRO A 66 0.56 1.91 3.97
C PRO A 66 0.50 3.17 3.10
N HIS A 67 1.24 4.23 3.42
CA HIS A 67 1.12 5.48 2.66
C HIS A 67 2.42 6.27 2.62
N ALA A 68 2.65 6.95 1.50
CA ALA A 68 3.77 7.87 1.35
C ALA A 68 3.41 9.03 0.43
N LYS A 69 3.96 10.20 0.75
CA LYS A 69 3.99 11.37 -0.12
C LYS A 69 5.42 11.55 -0.62
N VAL A 70 5.65 11.39 -1.91
CA VAL A 70 7.00 11.43 -2.51
C VAL A 70 6.93 11.80 -3.99
N ALA A 71 7.96 12.48 -4.51
CA ALA A 71 8.07 12.85 -5.92
C ALA A 71 8.03 11.67 -6.92
N ALA A 72 8.22 10.44 -6.43
CA ALA A 72 8.16 9.21 -7.21
C ALA A 72 6.74 8.80 -7.67
N VAL A 73 5.71 9.54 -7.27
CA VAL A 73 4.32 9.29 -7.66
C VAL A 73 3.93 10.24 -8.81
N LYS A 74 3.49 9.71 -9.94
CA LYS A 74 3.06 10.48 -11.12
C LYS A 74 1.68 11.12 -10.93
N SER A 75 0.78 10.38 -10.29
CA SER A 75 -0.60 10.79 -10.05
C SER A 75 -1.11 10.13 -8.77
N PRO A 76 -1.91 10.82 -7.93
CA PRO A 76 -2.50 10.23 -6.74
C PRO A 76 -3.24 8.93 -7.05
N ALA A 77 -3.04 7.89 -6.24
CA ALA A 77 -3.65 6.58 -6.45
C ALA A 77 -3.80 5.80 -5.14
N ILE A 78 -4.74 4.84 -5.14
CA ILE A 78 -4.89 3.84 -4.08
C ILE A 78 -4.70 2.47 -4.69
N ALA A 79 -3.76 1.69 -4.14
CA ALA A 79 -3.68 0.25 -4.37
C ALA A 79 -4.51 -0.47 -3.30
N PHE A 80 -5.43 -1.33 -3.72
CA PHE A 80 -6.15 -2.22 -2.81
C PHE A 80 -5.59 -3.63 -2.92
N GLY A 81 -5.28 -4.24 -1.78
CA GLY A 81 -4.88 -5.63 -1.68
C GLY A 81 -5.74 -6.40 -0.70
N LYS A 82 -6.03 -7.66 -1.01
CA LYS A 82 -6.69 -8.58 -0.08
C LYS A 82 -5.83 -9.83 0.13
N SER A 83 -5.51 -10.13 1.39
CA SER A 83 -5.00 -11.42 1.82
C SER A 83 -6.12 -12.25 2.43
N LYS A 84 -6.32 -13.46 1.93
CA LYS A 84 -7.34 -14.37 2.45
C LYS A 84 -6.96 -14.90 3.84
N GLU A 85 -5.73 -15.33 4.00
CA GLU A 85 -5.22 -15.93 5.24
C GLU A 85 -4.85 -14.87 6.29
N GLY A 86 -4.68 -13.61 5.85
CA GLY A 86 -4.18 -12.54 6.70
C GLY A 86 -2.66 -12.55 6.76
N VAL A 87 -2.09 -11.41 7.12
CA VAL A 87 -0.64 -11.22 7.21
C VAL A 87 -0.33 -10.59 8.55
N ASP A 88 0.72 -11.09 9.24
CA ASP A 88 1.29 -10.37 10.37
C ASP A 88 1.94 -9.07 9.85
N TYR A 89 1.15 -8.00 9.93
CA TYR A 89 1.56 -6.66 9.54
C TYR A 89 2.03 -5.84 10.74
N GLN A 90 2.17 -6.48 11.91
CA GLN A 90 2.48 -5.84 13.19
C GLN A 90 1.44 -4.75 13.52
N SER A 91 0.15 -5.08 13.40
CA SER A 91 -0.95 -4.15 13.65
C SER A 91 -1.02 -3.69 15.12
N LEU A 92 -1.66 -2.54 15.36
CA LEU A 92 -1.81 -1.96 16.71
C LEU A 92 -2.59 -2.87 17.69
N ASP A 93 -3.56 -3.63 17.19
CA ASP A 93 -4.35 -4.61 17.94
C ASP A 93 -3.70 -6.01 17.99
N MET A 94 -2.49 -6.14 17.42
CA MET A 94 -1.74 -7.39 17.27
C MET A 94 -2.48 -8.47 16.47
N GLN A 95 -3.51 -8.10 15.69
CA GLN A 95 -4.22 -9.02 14.80
C GLN A 95 -3.67 -8.95 13.37
N PRO A 96 -3.76 -10.06 12.60
CA PRO A 96 -3.40 -10.05 11.18
C PRO A 96 -4.20 -9.03 10.38
N ALA A 97 -3.55 -8.39 9.41
CA ALA A 97 -4.22 -7.57 8.42
C ALA A 97 -4.65 -8.42 7.20
N HIS A 98 -5.87 -8.22 6.73
CA HIS A 98 -6.45 -8.88 5.56
C HIS A 98 -6.69 -7.92 4.41
N LEU A 99 -6.97 -6.65 4.72
CA LEU A 99 -7.30 -5.61 3.76
C LEU A 99 -6.22 -4.53 3.79
N PHE A 100 -5.68 -4.21 2.63
CA PHE A 100 -4.59 -3.27 2.49
C PHE A 100 -4.99 -2.14 1.55
N PHE A 101 -4.85 -0.90 2.00
CA PHE A 101 -5.15 0.30 1.22
C PHE A 101 -3.89 1.15 1.11
N MET A 102 -3.03 0.84 0.13
CA MET A 102 -1.80 1.60 -0.07
C MET A 102 -2.10 2.94 -0.76
N ILE A 103 -1.74 4.05 -0.13
CA ILE A 103 -1.99 5.40 -0.66
C ILE A 103 -0.68 5.99 -1.21
N ALA A 104 -0.67 6.30 -2.50
CA ALA A 104 0.42 6.97 -3.17
C ALA A 104 0.05 8.42 -3.48
N ALA A 105 0.81 9.37 -2.93
CA ALA A 105 0.61 10.81 -3.16
C ALA A 105 1.88 11.49 -3.71
N PRO A 106 1.77 12.39 -4.70
CA PRO A 106 2.90 13.17 -5.18
C PRO A 106 3.33 14.26 -4.19
N GLU A 107 4.61 14.64 -4.22
CA GLU A 107 5.06 15.88 -3.58
C GLU A 107 4.42 17.09 -4.29
N GLY A 108 3.93 18.06 -3.50
CA GLY A 108 3.31 19.28 -4.04
C GLY A 108 1.86 19.16 -4.55
N GLY A 109 1.14 18.10 -4.15
CA GLY A 109 -0.25 17.84 -4.59
C GLY A 109 -1.24 18.99 -4.49
#